data_AF-A0A1F2VNM1-F1
#
_entry.id   AF-A0A1F2VNM1-F1
#
_cell.length_a   1.000
_cell.length_b   1.000
_cell.length_c   1.000
_cell.angle_alpha   90.00
_cell.angle_beta   90.00
_cell.angle_gamma   90.00
#
_symmetry.space_group_name_H-M   'P 1'
#
loop_
_entity.id
_entity.type
_entity.pdbx_description
1 polymer ?
#
loop_
_entity_poly.entity_id
_entity_poly.type
_entity_poly.pdbx_seq_one_letter_code
_entity_poly.pdbx_strand_id
1 'polypeptide(L)'
;MENRSRRVSRLAAFAVAVTLAGAGPALAQGSAVVLYTSTEQIPLKAYAELLRSGVMRLASGAVKDIPVIADFRMVRCSLTGWRPGRAVVASEALFKSEYAERRLLPIATRQIGVTALEVRIADLESPEKIAELLAAVGVPEGGETGYFFFTLAADGLTRYYPFKFKRPAR
;
A
#
# COMPACT_ATOMS: atom_id res chain seq x y z
N MET A 1 38.79 -72.09 2.66
CA MET A 1 39.66 -71.54 3.72
C MET A 1 40.55 -70.49 3.09
N GLU A 2 40.46 -69.25 3.62
CA GLU A 2 41.48 -68.19 3.69
C GLU A 2 42.35 -67.83 2.46
N ASN A 3 42.76 -66.59 2.19
CA ASN A 3 42.51 -65.22 2.65
C ASN A 3 43.45 -64.36 1.78
N ARG A 4 43.10 -63.09 1.50
CA ARG A 4 43.96 -61.91 1.21
C ARG A 4 43.31 -61.03 0.14
N SER A 5 42.66 -59.92 0.48
CA SER A 5 43.16 -58.69 1.11
C SER A 5 43.75 -57.69 0.09
N ARG A 6 43.04 -56.55 0.03
CA ARG A 6 43.45 -55.18 -0.33
C ARG A 6 43.69 -54.86 -1.80
N ARG A 7 42.82 -53.98 -2.33
CA ARG A 7 43.19 -52.57 -2.57
C ARG A 7 41.98 -51.65 -2.42
N VAL A 8 42.20 -50.63 -1.60
CA VAL A 8 41.36 -49.45 -1.37
C VAL A 8 41.65 -48.44 -2.47
N SER A 9 40.62 -47.73 -2.95
CA SER A 9 40.64 -46.30 -3.36
C SER A 9 39.20 -45.92 -3.75
N ARG A 10 38.41 -45.36 -2.84
CA ARG A 10 38.18 -43.91 -2.70
C ARG A 10 37.81 -43.24 -4.04
N LEU A 11 36.52 -42.96 -4.23
CA LEU A 11 36.02 -41.59 -4.34
C LEU A 11 34.50 -41.60 -4.39
N ALA A 12 33.89 -41.04 -3.34
CA ALA A 12 32.50 -40.64 -3.33
C ALA A 12 32.30 -39.53 -4.36
N ALA A 13 31.34 -39.70 -5.26
CA ALA A 13 30.74 -38.58 -5.98
C ALA A 13 29.30 -38.46 -5.50
N PHE A 14 29.14 -37.65 -4.45
CA PHE A 14 27.87 -37.07 -4.05
C PHE A 14 27.34 -36.24 -5.23
N ALA A 15 26.45 -36.80 -6.04
CA ALA A 15 25.64 -36.01 -6.95
C ALA A 15 24.48 -35.41 -6.14
N VAL A 16 24.74 -34.30 -5.45
CA VAL A 16 23.68 -33.39 -5.01
C VAL A 16 23.12 -32.78 -6.28
N ALA A 17 22.01 -33.35 -6.76
CA ALA A 17 21.16 -32.69 -7.73
C ALA A 17 20.65 -31.41 -7.07
N VAL A 18 21.30 -30.29 -7.38
CA VAL A 18 20.85 -28.94 -7.03
C VAL A 18 19.54 -28.73 -7.79
N THR A 19 18.45 -29.07 -7.13
CA THR A 19 17.09 -28.71 -7.52
C THR A 19 17.00 -27.20 -7.64
N LEU A 20 16.71 -26.76 -8.87
CA LEU A 20 15.89 -25.59 -9.18
C LEU A 20 16.19 -24.37 -8.32
N ALA A 21 17.26 -23.64 -8.67
CA ALA A 21 17.18 -22.20 -8.60
C ALA A 21 16.14 -21.74 -9.63
N GLY A 22 14.85 -21.94 -9.29
CA GLY A 22 13.82 -21.06 -9.80
C GLY A 22 14.31 -19.67 -9.47
N ALA A 23 14.62 -18.90 -10.50
CA ALA A 23 14.81 -17.47 -10.38
C ALA A 23 13.50 -16.92 -9.83
N GLY A 24 13.38 -16.88 -8.49
CA GLY A 24 12.43 -16.02 -7.84
C GLY A 24 12.66 -14.63 -8.43
N PRO A 25 11.60 -13.93 -8.89
CA PRO A 25 11.77 -12.61 -9.43
C PRO A 25 12.55 -11.80 -8.40
N ALA A 26 13.64 -11.19 -8.85
CA ALA A 26 14.50 -10.35 -8.04
C ALA A 26 13.62 -9.37 -7.25
N LEU A 27 13.43 -9.67 -5.97
CA LEU A 27 12.93 -8.73 -4.98
C LEU A 27 13.99 -7.66 -4.85
N ALA A 28 13.80 -6.55 -5.56
CA ALA A 28 14.17 -5.18 -5.17
C ALA A 28 14.51 -4.35 -6.41
N GLN A 29 13.67 -3.35 -6.70
CA GLN A 29 14.08 -1.95 -6.62
C GLN A 29 12.85 -1.05 -6.84
N GLY A 30 12.33 -0.52 -5.73
CA GLY A 30 11.78 0.84 -5.63
C GLY A 30 10.91 1.38 -6.77
N SER A 31 10.07 0.56 -7.39
CA SER A 31 9.11 1.09 -8.36
C SER A 31 8.15 1.99 -7.59
N ALA A 32 8.16 3.29 -7.90
CA ALA A 32 7.23 4.22 -7.29
C ALA A 32 5.82 3.68 -7.46
N VAL A 33 5.05 3.62 -6.37
CA VAL A 33 3.62 3.37 -6.49
C VAL A 33 3.07 4.60 -7.21
N VAL A 34 2.75 4.45 -8.50
CA VAL A 34 2.17 5.53 -9.31
C VAL A 34 0.69 5.26 -9.37
N LEU A 35 -0.09 6.24 -8.93
CA LEU A 35 -1.53 6.25 -9.05
C LEU A 35 -1.90 6.86 -10.40
N TYR A 36 -2.66 6.13 -11.21
CA TYR A 36 -3.19 6.64 -12.46
C TYR A 36 -4.64 7.08 -12.23
N THR A 37 -4.95 8.36 -12.41
CA THR A 37 -6.33 8.87 -12.49
C THR A 37 -6.80 8.90 -13.95
N SER A 38 -8.03 9.35 -14.19
CA SER A 38 -8.52 9.64 -15.56
C SER A 38 -7.76 10.78 -16.25
N THR A 39 -7.00 11.59 -15.51
CA THR A 39 -6.39 12.83 -16.01
C THR A 39 -4.87 12.88 -15.85
N GLU A 40 -4.28 12.16 -14.89
CA GLU A 40 -2.86 12.30 -14.55
C GLU A 40 -2.27 11.04 -13.92
N GLN A 41 -0.93 11.03 -13.82
CA GLN A 41 -0.16 10.02 -13.10
C GLN A 41 0.50 10.67 -11.88
N ILE A 42 0.17 10.17 -10.69
CA ILE A 42 0.60 10.75 -9.41
C ILE A 42 1.58 9.79 -8.74
N PRO A 43 2.87 10.14 -8.60
CA PRO A 43 3.81 9.34 -7.83
C PRO A 43 3.51 9.46 -6.33
N LEU A 44 3.30 8.33 -5.66
CA LEU A 44 3.04 8.28 -4.22
C LEU A 44 4.35 8.38 -3.43
N LYS A 45 4.84 9.62 -3.28
CA LYS A 45 6.09 9.93 -2.57
C LYS A 45 5.96 9.91 -1.05
N ALA A 46 4.77 10.23 -0.53
CA ALA A 46 4.50 10.25 0.89
C ALA A 46 3.80 8.97 1.35
N TYR A 47 4.22 8.43 2.49
CA TYR A 47 3.47 7.40 3.20
C TYR A 47 3.62 7.58 4.71
N ALA A 48 2.61 7.14 5.44
CA ALA A 48 2.56 7.10 6.88
C ALA A 48 2.64 5.65 7.39
N GLU A 49 3.13 5.53 8.61
CA GLU A 49 3.10 4.31 9.40
C GLU A 49 2.23 4.53 10.64
N LEU A 50 1.49 3.49 11.02
CA LEU A 50 0.71 3.49 12.25
C LEU A 50 1.62 3.10 13.41
N LEU A 51 1.80 4.03 14.36
CA LEU A 51 2.55 3.76 15.57
C LEU A 51 1.76 2.84 16.51
N ARG A 52 2.46 2.22 17.47
CA ARG A 52 1.81 1.41 18.52
C ARG A 52 0.79 2.20 19.35
N SER A 53 0.98 3.52 19.47
CA SER A 53 0.03 4.46 20.10
C SER A 53 -1.22 4.72 19.25
N GLY A 54 -1.33 4.16 18.05
CA GLY A 54 -2.47 4.41 17.16
C GLY A 54 -2.40 5.74 16.42
N VAL A 55 -1.37 6.57 16.64
CA VAL A 55 -1.11 7.80 15.88
C VAL A 55 -0.46 7.45 14.53
N MET A 56 -0.85 8.14 13.45
CA MET A 56 -0.12 8.04 12.19
C MET A 56 1.04 9.03 12.15
N ARG A 57 2.20 8.55 11.69
CA ARG A 57 3.38 9.39 11.45
C ARG A 57 3.82 9.25 10.01
N LEU A 58 4.05 10.37 9.32
CA LEU A 58 4.69 10.35 8.01
C LEU A 58 6.09 9.75 8.16
N ALA A 59 6.31 8.62 7.49
CA ALA A 59 7.59 7.92 7.44
C ALA A 59 8.40 8.32 6.19
N SER A 60 7.73 8.87 5.16
CA SER A 60 8.37 9.42 3.97
C SER A 60 7.57 10.60 3.41
N GLY A 61 8.28 11.51 2.73
CA GLY A 61 7.73 12.75 2.18
C GLY A 61 7.38 13.80 3.23
N ALA A 62 6.81 14.91 2.77
CA ALA A 62 6.26 15.97 3.61
C ALA A 62 4.77 16.16 3.33
N VAL A 63 4.07 16.90 4.20
CA VAL A 63 2.62 17.20 4.06
C VAL A 63 2.29 17.90 2.73
N LYS A 64 3.24 18.64 2.16
CA LYS A 64 3.13 19.27 0.83
C LYS A 64 3.19 18.29 -0.33
N ASP A 65 3.77 17.10 -0.12
CA ASP A 65 3.88 16.05 -1.13
C ASP A 65 2.66 15.12 -1.15
N ILE A 66 1.70 15.35 -0.24
CA ILE A 66 0.44 14.62 -0.18
C ILE A 66 -0.48 15.14 -1.29
N PRO A 67 -0.83 14.30 -2.28
CA PRO A 67 -1.64 14.72 -3.41
C PRO A 67 -3.07 15.05 -2.98
N VAL A 68 -3.71 15.95 -3.73
CA VAL A 68 -5.11 16.32 -3.57
C VAL A 68 -5.91 15.54 -4.62
N ILE A 69 -6.92 14.79 -4.18
CA ILE A 69 -7.80 14.04 -5.09
C ILE A 69 -9.00 14.91 -5.45
N ALA A 70 -9.13 15.25 -6.74
CA ALA A 70 -10.30 15.90 -7.31
C ALA A 70 -11.31 14.88 -7.88
N ASP A 71 -10.82 13.83 -8.54
CA ASP A 71 -11.64 12.86 -9.28
C ASP A 71 -11.13 11.43 -9.03
N PHE A 72 -11.70 10.77 -8.01
CA PHE A 72 -11.36 9.38 -7.70
C PHE A 72 -12.28 8.44 -8.48
N ARG A 73 -11.77 7.82 -9.55
CA ARG A 73 -12.52 6.76 -10.25
C ARG A 73 -11.88 5.39 -10.10
N MET A 74 -10.56 5.37 -10.10
CA MET A 74 -9.79 4.14 -10.13
C MET A 74 -8.35 4.45 -9.79
N VAL A 75 -7.72 3.58 -9.01
CA VAL A 75 -6.29 3.63 -8.75
C VAL A 75 -5.67 2.40 -9.36
N ARG A 76 -4.84 2.59 -10.39
CA ARG A 76 -3.91 1.55 -10.84
C ARG A 76 -2.61 1.71 -10.08
N CYS A 77 -2.12 0.65 -9.45
CA CYS A 77 -0.79 0.64 -8.83
C CYS A 77 0.02 -0.53 -9.39
N SER A 78 1.27 -0.28 -9.81
CA SER A 78 2.22 -1.34 -10.13
C SER A 78 2.85 -1.85 -8.82
N LEU A 79 2.43 -3.03 -8.37
CA LEU A 79 2.73 -3.61 -7.07
C LEU A 79 3.25 -5.04 -7.24
N THR A 80 4.56 -5.21 -7.22
CA THR A 80 5.18 -6.53 -7.03
C THR A 80 5.32 -6.78 -5.53
N GLY A 81 4.66 -7.81 -5.00
CA GLY A 81 4.76 -8.21 -3.59
C GLY A 81 3.88 -7.42 -2.60
N TRP A 82 3.20 -6.35 -3.04
CA TRP A 82 2.28 -5.57 -2.21
C TRP A 82 0.83 -5.90 -2.51
N ARG A 83 0.00 -5.98 -1.46
CA ARG A 83 -1.45 -6.24 -1.56
C ARG A 83 -2.25 -5.05 -1.02
N PRO A 84 -3.38 -4.71 -1.66
CA PRO A 84 -4.29 -3.70 -1.13
C PRO A 84 -4.92 -4.17 0.18
N GLY A 85 -4.87 -3.32 1.20
CA GLY A 85 -5.58 -3.49 2.46
C GLY A 85 -6.92 -2.75 2.46
N ARG A 86 -7.46 -2.45 3.64
CA ARG A 86 -8.64 -1.58 3.77
C ARG A 86 -8.25 -0.14 3.43
N ALA A 87 -9.22 0.68 3.07
CA ALA A 87 -8.98 2.12 2.99
C ALA A 87 -9.60 2.84 4.20
N VAL A 88 -9.05 4.00 4.56
CA VAL A 88 -9.43 4.72 5.78
C VAL A 88 -9.67 6.19 5.47
N VAL A 89 -10.72 6.77 6.04
CA VAL A 89 -10.95 8.22 6.09
C VAL A 89 -10.74 8.69 7.50
N ALA A 90 -10.08 9.83 7.67
CA ALA A 90 -9.87 10.47 8.97
C ALA A 90 -9.66 11.98 8.82
N SER A 91 -9.81 12.70 9.93
CA SER A 91 -9.39 14.10 10.04
C SER A 91 -7.87 14.23 10.17
N GLU A 92 -7.35 15.46 10.05
CA GLU A 92 -5.93 15.76 10.29
C GLU A 92 -5.46 15.38 11.71
N ALA A 93 -6.39 15.32 12.66
CA ALA A 93 -6.14 14.88 14.03
C ALA A 93 -5.50 13.49 14.11
N LEU A 94 -5.65 12.63 13.09
CA LEU A 94 -5.01 11.31 13.05
C LEU A 94 -3.47 11.37 13.13
N PHE A 95 -2.87 12.49 12.72
CA PHE A 95 -1.43 12.72 12.85
C PHE A 95 -1.01 13.30 14.21
N LYS A 96 -1.99 13.73 15.03
CA LYS A 96 -1.77 14.47 16.29
C LYS A 96 -2.30 13.73 17.53
N SER A 97 -3.31 12.86 17.37
CA SER A 97 -4.07 12.24 18.47
C SER A 97 -4.36 10.76 18.22
N GLU A 98 -4.27 9.95 19.29
CA GLU A 98 -4.65 8.54 19.26
C GLU A 98 -6.17 8.33 19.18
N TYR A 99 -6.95 9.25 19.74
CA TYR A 99 -8.41 9.23 19.78
C TYR A 99 -9.09 9.82 18.54
N ALA A 100 -8.34 10.02 17.45
CA ALA A 100 -8.89 10.60 16.23
C ALA A 100 -10.01 9.74 15.62
N GLU A 101 -11.05 10.40 15.13
CA GLU A 101 -12.17 9.78 14.42
C GLU A 101 -11.71 9.16 13.09
N ARG A 102 -12.18 7.93 12.83
CA ARG A 102 -11.74 7.12 11.69
C ARG A 102 -12.91 6.32 11.14
N ARG A 103 -12.93 6.15 9.83
CA ARG A 103 -13.89 5.28 9.16
C ARG A 103 -13.20 4.39 8.14
N LEU A 104 -13.49 3.09 8.21
CA LEU A 104 -13.03 2.12 7.21
C LEU A 104 -13.97 2.16 6.00
N LEU A 105 -13.38 2.18 4.80
CA LEU A 105 -14.13 2.16 3.55
C LEU A 105 -14.04 0.79 2.87
N PRO A 106 -15.15 0.31 2.29
CA PRO A 106 -15.13 -0.86 1.44
C PRO A 106 -14.36 -0.56 0.15
N ILE A 107 -13.55 -1.51 -0.29
CA ILE A 107 -12.81 -1.40 -1.54
C ILE A 107 -13.13 -2.59 -2.45
N ALA A 108 -13.25 -2.33 -3.75
CA ALA A 108 -13.30 -3.36 -4.77
C ALA A 108 -11.96 -3.40 -5.51
N THR A 109 -11.40 -4.60 -5.67
CA THR A 109 -10.08 -4.78 -6.29
C THR A 109 -10.16 -5.71 -7.49
N ARG A 110 -9.44 -5.36 -8.55
CA ARG A 110 -9.31 -6.18 -9.75
C ARG A 110 -7.85 -6.22 -10.16
N GLN A 111 -7.32 -7.41 -10.39
CA GLN A 111 -5.98 -7.56 -10.95
C GLN A 111 -6.07 -7.41 -12.46
N ILE A 112 -5.27 -6.52 -13.04
CA ILE A 112 -5.18 -6.29 -14.47
C ILE A 112 -3.74 -6.61 -14.86
N GLY A 113 -3.54 -7.49 -15.86
CA GLY A 113 -2.26 -8.16 -16.15
C GLY A 113 -1.01 -7.26 -16.13
N VAL A 114 0.19 -7.88 -16.04
CA VAL A 114 1.38 -7.26 -15.41
C VAL A 114 1.13 -7.11 -13.89
N THR A 115 2.12 -6.82 -13.07
CA THR A 115 1.98 -6.62 -11.61
C THR A 115 1.17 -5.36 -11.26
N ALA A 116 0.02 -5.13 -11.90
CA ALA A 116 -0.84 -3.99 -11.70
C ALA A 116 -2.15 -4.40 -11.01
N LEU A 117 -2.59 -3.55 -10.09
CA LEU A 117 -3.83 -3.71 -9.35
C LEU A 117 -4.70 -2.48 -9.51
N GLU A 118 -5.97 -2.70 -9.79
CA GLU A 118 -7.02 -1.70 -9.91
C GLU A 118 -7.86 -1.68 -8.63
N VAL A 119 -8.02 -0.50 -8.03
CA VAL A 119 -8.84 -0.30 -6.82
C VAL A 119 -9.91 0.75 -7.04
N ARG A 120 -11.12 0.45 -6.60
CA ARG A 120 -12.28 1.34 -6.62
C ARG A 120 -12.89 1.48 -5.22
N ILE A 121 -13.29 2.69 -4.88
CA ILE A 121 -13.93 3.04 -3.60
C ILE A 121 -15.15 3.88 -3.89
N ALA A 122 -16.32 3.23 -3.95
CA ALA A 122 -17.56 3.84 -4.44
C ALA A 122 -17.97 5.10 -3.65
N ASP A 123 -17.67 5.15 -2.34
CA ASP A 123 -18.04 6.29 -1.51
C ASP A 123 -17.23 7.56 -1.78
N LEU A 124 -16.10 7.44 -2.50
CA LEU A 124 -15.28 8.58 -2.91
C LEU A 124 -15.57 9.08 -4.33
N GLU A 125 -16.58 8.51 -5.00
CA GLU A 125 -16.97 8.88 -6.37
C GLU A 125 -18.02 10.00 -6.40
N SER A 126 -18.69 10.28 -5.26
CA SER A 126 -19.74 11.29 -5.14
C SER A 126 -19.31 12.39 -4.17
N PRO A 127 -19.37 13.68 -4.57
CA PRO A 127 -19.08 14.82 -3.69
C PRO A 127 -19.95 14.84 -2.42
N GLU A 128 -21.21 14.44 -2.53
CA GLU A 128 -22.16 14.38 -1.42
C GLU A 128 -21.72 13.33 -0.39
N LYS A 129 -21.37 12.13 -0.84
CA LYS A 129 -20.82 11.09 0.03
C LYS A 129 -19.50 11.48 0.68
N ILE A 130 -18.63 12.20 -0.05
CA ILE A 130 -17.40 12.74 0.53
C ILE A 130 -17.73 13.71 1.67
N ALA A 131 -18.71 14.61 1.48
CA ALA A 131 -19.15 15.53 2.53
C ALA A 131 -19.69 14.79 3.76
N GLU A 132 -20.53 13.76 3.57
CA GLU A 132 -21.03 12.90 4.65
C GLU A 132 -19.90 12.19 5.40
N LEU A 133 -18.92 11.65 4.67
CA LEU A 133 -17.76 10.98 5.26
C LEU A 133 -16.92 11.93 6.10
N LEU A 134 -16.66 13.15 5.60
CA LEU A 134 -15.91 14.18 6.31
C LEU A 134 -16.62 14.63 7.59
N ALA A 135 -17.94 14.84 7.51
CA ALA A 135 -18.76 15.16 8.68
C ALA A 135 -18.74 14.03 9.71
N ALA A 136 -18.79 12.77 9.26
CA ALA A 136 -18.77 11.59 10.13
C ALA A 136 -17.42 11.32 10.82
N VAL A 137 -16.32 11.97 10.37
CA VAL A 137 -15.01 11.93 11.05
C VAL A 137 -14.64 13.27 11.69
N GLY A 138 -15.65 14.10 11.97
CA GLY A 138 -15.51 15.31 12.77
C GLY A 138 -14.73 16.42 12.07
N VAL A 139 -14.62 16.38 10.73
CA VAL A 139 -14.01 17.47 9.96
C VAL A 139 -15.04 18.60 9.84
N PRO A 140 -14.82 19.77 10.45
CA PRO A 140 -15.83 20.83 10.48
C PRO A 140 -16.07 21.43 9.09
N GLU A 141 -17.30 21.87 8.85
CA GLU A 141 -17.69 22.66 7.67
C GLU A 141 -16.96 24.01 7.67
N GLY A 142 -15.73 24.02 7.20
CA GLY A 142 -14.93 25.23 6.99
C GLY A 142 -13.47 25.02 7.33
N GLY A 143 -13.19 24.07 8.23
CA GLY A 143 -11.86 23.76 8.74
C GLY A 143 -11.17 22.56 8.09
N GLU A 144 -10.10 22.12 8.77
CA GLU A 144 -8.97 21.23 8.40
C GLU A 144 -9.10 20.27 7.19
N THR A 145 -7.93 19.92 6.65
CA THR A 145 -7.83 18.99 5.51
C THR A 145 -8.21 17.57 5.97
N GLY A 146 -9.31 17.03 5.44
CA GLY A 146 -9.62 15.60 5.59
C GLY A 146 -8.65 14.74 4.77
N TYR A 147 -8.33 13.56 5.29
CA TYR A 147 -7.42 12.62 4.66
C TYR A 147 -8.12 11.30 4.30
N PHE A 148 -7.75 10.79 3.14
CA PHE A 148 -8.01 9.43 2.70
C PHE A 148 -6.68 8.66 2.68
N PHE A 149 -6.69 7.44 3.20
CA PHE A 149 -5.51 6.58 3.21
C PHE A 149 -5.78 5.32 2.41
N PHE A 150 -4.98 5.12 1.37
CA PHE A 150 -4.90 3.83 0.69
C PHE A 150 -3.84 2.97 1.37
N THR A 151 -4.24 1.81 1.88
CA THR A 151 -3.35 0.96 2.66
C THR A 151 -2.78 -0.15 1.78
N LEU A 152 -1.46 -0.33 1.81
CA LEU A 152 -0.78 -1.44 1.15
C LEU A 152 0.02 -2.24 2.16
N ALA A 153 0.00 -3.57 2.01
CA ALA A 153 0.76 -4.48 2.87
C ALA A 153 1.68 -5.40 2.06
N ALA A 154 2.90 -5.62 2.57
CA ALA A 154 3.89 -6.56 2.01
C ALA A 154 4.80 -7.04 3.15
N ASP A 155 5.12 -8.34 3.20
CA ASP A 155 6.12 -8.91 4.12
C ASP A 155 5.97 -8.47 5.59
N GLY A 156 4.73 -8.40 6.08
CA GLY A 156 4.41 -7.96 7.45
C GLY A 156 4.46 -6.44 7.67
N LEU A 157 4.83 -5.66 6.67
CA LEU A 157 4.78 -4.19 6.68
C LEU A 157 3.42 -3.72 6.16
N THR A 158 2.91 -2.63 6.74
CA THR A 158 1.70 -1.94 6.30
C THR A 158 2.00 -0.46 6.14
N ARG A 159 1.76 0.09 4.95
CA ARG A 159 1.94 1.51 4.63
C ARG A 159 0.60 2.15 4.31
N TYR A 160 0.41 3.36 4.83
CA TYR A 160 -0.76 4.17 4.60
C TYR A 160 -0.38 5.33 3.69
N TYR A 161 -0.88 5.33 2.46
CA TYR A 161 -0.61 6.39 1.49
C TYR A 161 -1.69 7.47 1.60
N PRO A 162 -1.37 8.65 2.15
CA PRO A 162 -2.34 9.70 2.38
C PRO A 162 -2.69 10.45 1.09
N PHE A 163 -3.91 10.95 1.06
CA PHE A 163 -4.45 11.85 0.05
C PHE A 163 -5.34 12.88 0.72
N LYS A 164 -5.29 14.12 0.23
CA LYS A 164 -6.16 15.20 0.69
C LYS A 164 -7.44 15.19 -0.13
N PHE A 165 -8.58 15.39 0.52
CA PHE A 165 -9.81 15.66 -0.22
C PHE A 165 -9.75 17.04 -0.87
N LYS A 166 -10.05 17.13 -2.17
CA LYS A 166 -10.36 18.42 -2.78
C LYS A 166 -11.74 18.84 -2.32
N ARG A 167 -11.83 20.04 -1.75
CA ARG A 167 -13.12 20.62 -1.43
C ARG A 167 -13.84 20.98 -2.75
N PRO A 168 -15.10 20.56 -2.97
CA PRO A 168 -15.86 21.10 -4.09
C PRO A 168 -16.02 22.61 -3.90
N ALA A 169 -15.80 23.38 -4.97
CA ALA A 169 -16.10 24.81 -4.96
C ALA A 169 -17.63 24.96 -4.80
N ARG A 170 -18.06 25.76 -3.83
CA ARG A 170 -19.46 26.17 -3.70
C ARG A 170 -19.86 27.05 -4.87
#